data_AF-A0A969UBC9-F1
#
_entry.id   AF-A0A969UBC9-F1
#
_cell.length_a   1.000
_cell.length_b   1.000
_cell.length_c   1.000
_cell.angle_alpha   90.00
_cell.angle_beta   90.00
_cell.angle_gamma   90.00
#
_symmetry.space_group_name_H-M   'P 1'
#
loop_
_entity.id
_entity.type
_entity.pdbx_description
1 polymer ?
#
loop_
_entity_poly.entity_id
_entity_poly.type
_entity_poly.pdbx_seq_one_letter_code
_entity_poly.pdbx_strand_id
1 'polypeptide(L)'
;NAVTLLEIKGDQRSQAKRDELVPVVLFAVRQRLKGKEPDYWDHATMLELAVLGRDREGADEHLENALAAVREIWEPETTARNLKLIRIDHHSSELPNLKLSTMQTNSSLSKKDRTPRI
;
A
#
# COMPACT_ATOMS: atom_id res chain seq x y z
N ASN A 1 10.46 -0.82 -3.72
CA ASN A 1 10.78 0.41 -2.96
C ASN A 1 10.48 0.21 -1.46
N ALA A 2 11.17 0.90 -0.54
CA ALA A 2 10.93 0.83 0.91
C ALA A 2 9.51 1.27 1.29
N VAL A 3 8.95 2.27 0.59
CA VAL A 3 7.55 2.71 0.77
C VAL A 3 6.57 1.55 0.49
N THR A 4 6.77 0.81 -0.61
CA THR A 4 5.99 -0.37 -0.95
C THR A 4 6.05 -1.45 0.13
N LEU A 5 7.22 -1.68 0.72
CA LEU A 5 7.38 -2.68 1.78
C LEU A 5 6.66 -2.27 3.08
N LEU A 6 6.67 -0.97 3.41
CA LEU A 6 5.95 -0.44 4.56
C LEU A 6 4.43 -0.50 4.36
N GLU A 7 3.96 -0.24 3.13
CA GLU A 7 2.56 -0.44 2.73
C GLU A 7 2.13 -1.89 2.97
N ILE A 8 2.85 -2.86 2.39
CA ILE A 8 2.53 -4.29 2.50
C ILE A 8 2.52 -4.77 3.96
N LYS A 9 3.39 -4.20 4.80
CA LYS A 9 3.46 -4.58 6.21
C LYS A 9 2.21 -4.15 7.00
N GLY A 10 1.57 -3.05 6.60
CA GLY A 10 0.21 -2.69 7.02
C GLY A 10 -0.02 -2.35 8.50
N ASP A 11 0.91 -2.63 9.42
CA ASP A 11 0.76 -2.29 10.84
C ASP A 11 0.88 -0.77 11.09
N GLN A 12 0.29 -0.29 12.19
CA GLN A 12 0.22 1.16 12.52
C GLN A 12 1.58 1.86 12.49
N ARG A 13 2.66 1.20 12.95
CA ARG A 13 3.99 1.78 12.96
C ARG A 13 4.56 1.84 11.54
N SER A 14 4.30 0.84 10.72
CA SER A 14 4.71 0.82 9.31
C SER A 14 3.98 1.89 8.50
N GLN A 15 2.68 2.09 8.73
CA GLN A 15 1.90 3.16 8.09
C GLN A 15 2.43 4.55 8.48
N ALA A 16 2.65 4.79 9.78
CA ALA A 16 3.23 6.06 10.23
C ALA A 16 4.60 6.33 9.58
N LYS A 17 5.45 5.29 9.47
CA LYS A 17 6.76 5.45 8.85
C LYS A 17 6.68 5.65 7.33
N ARG A 18 5.72 5.00 6.66
CA ARG A 18 5.43 5.21 5.25
C ARG A 18 5.07 6.67 5.02
N ASP A 19 4.16 7.22 5.81
CA ASP A 19 3.66 8.59 5.66
C ASP A 19 4.78 9.63 5.87
N GLU A 20 5.74 9.35 6.76
CA GLU A 20 6.96 10.17 6.89
C GLU A 20 7.88 10.08 5.66
N LEU A 21 8.00 8.91 5.04
CA LEU A 21 8.96 8.66 3.96
C LEU A 21 8.46 9.07 2.58
N VAL A 22 7.16 8.94 2.29
CA VAL A 22 6.56 9.30 1.01
C VAL A 22 6.98 10.70 0.53
N PRO A 23 6.85 11.79 1.33
CA PRO A 23 7.25 13.12 0.87
C PRO A 23 8.76 13.25 0.62
N VAL A 24 9.59 12.52 1.36
CA VAL A 24 11.05 12.51 1.19
C VAL A 24 11.44 11.82 -0.11
N VAL A 25 10.87 10.64 -0.38
CA VAL A 25 11.12 9.89 -1.61
C VAL A 25 10.60 10.68 -2.82
N LEU A 26 9.40 11.24 -2.73
CA LEU A 26 8.84 12.08 -3.78
C LEU A 26 9.74 13.28 -4.10
N PHE A 27 10.24 13.97 -3.07
CA PHE A 27 11.18 15.09 -3.28
C PHE A 27 12.46 14.62 -3.97
N ALA A 28 13.08 13.54 -3.48
CA ALA A 28 14.34 13.03 -4.02
C ALA A 28 14.20 12.63 -5.50
N VAL A 29 13.15 11.89 -5.86
CA VAL A 29 12.93 11.46 -7.25
C VAL A 29 12.58 12.64 -8.14
N ARG A 30 11.80 13.62 -7.66
CA ARG A 30 11.56 14.86 -8.42
C ARG A 30 12.83 15.65 -8.72
N GLN A 31 13.85 15.61 -7.85
CA GLN A 31 15.14 16.23 -8.17
C GLN A 31 15.89 15.44 -9.26
N ARG A 32 15.83 14.11 -9.22
CA ARG A 32 16.42 13.26 -10.28
C ARG A 32 15.76 13.50 -11.63
N LEU A 33 14.43 13.62 -11.67
CA LEU A 33 13.66 13.93 -12.88
C LEU A 33 14.05 15.28 -13.52
N LYS A 34 14.55 16.24 -12.75
CA LYS A 34 15.07 17.52 -13.26
C LYS A 34 16.49 17.43 -13.82
N GLY A 35 17.15 16.29 -13.64
CA GLY A 35 18.46 16.01 -14.20
C GLY A 35 18.42 15.87 -15.73
N LYS A 36 19.59 15.68 -16.33
CA LYS A 36 19.71 15.67 -17.80
C LYS A 36 18.98 14.49 -18.46
N GLU A 37 18.96 13.33 -17.82
CA GLU A 37 18.34 12.12 -18.34
C GLU A 37 17.80 11.28 -17.18
N PRO A 38 16.48 11.38 -16.89
CA PRO A 38 15.83 10.49 -15.96
C PRO A 38 15.83 9.06 -16.48
N ASP A 39 16.06 8.09 -15.59
CA ASP A 39 16.11 6.68 -15.97
C ASP A 39 14.79 5.95 -15.73
N TYR A 40 14.75 4.68 -16.13
CA TYR A 40 13.62 3.78 -15.87
C TYR A 40 13.14 3.84 -14.41
N TRP A 41 14.08 3.83 -13.46
CA TRP A 41 13.77 3.74 -12.04
C TRP A 41 13.21 5.02 -11.47
N ASP A 42 13.58 6.18 -12.03
CA ASP A 42 12.95 7.47 -11.71
C ASP A 42 11.45 7.43 -12.03
N HIS A 43 11.12 7.04 -13.26
CA HIS A 43 9.72 6.97 -13.70
C HIS A 43 8.96 5.83 -13.02
N ALA A 44 9.55 4.65 -12.85
CA ALA A 44 8.93 3.53 -12.14
C ALA A 44 8.62 3.87 -10.68
N THR A 45 9.52 4.59 -9.99
CA THR A 45 9.26 5.02 -8.61
C THR A 45 8.14 6.05 -8.55
N MET A 46 8.09 7.01 -9.49
CA MET A 46 7.00 7.99 -9.54
C MET A 46 5.66 7.34 -9.87
N LEU A 47 5.63 6.35 -10.77
CA LEU A 47 4.46 5.54 -11.05
C LEU A 47 3.94 4.84 -9.79
N GLU A 48 4.82 4.17 -9.04
CA GLU A 48 4.44 3.52 -7.77
C GLU A 48 3.85 4.52 -6.76
N LEU A 49 4.47 5.70 -6.62
CA LEU A 49 3.99 6.76 -5.73
C LEU A 49 2.65 7.35 -6.18
N ALA A 50 2.45 7.56 -7.49
CA ALA A 50 1.20 8.05 -8.04
C ALA A 50 0.05 7.06 -7.80
N VAL A 51 0.31 5.76 -8.00
CA VAL A 51 -0.68 4.70 -7.70
C VAL A 51 -1.00 4.64 -6.20
N LEU A 52 -0.01 4.75 -5.32
CA LEU A 52 -0.23 4.86 -3.86
C LEU A 52 -1.07 6.10 -3.50
N GLY A 53 -0.80 7.23 -4.15
CA GLY A 53 -1.52 8.48 -3.94
C GLY A 53 -2.89 8.58 -4.64
N ARG A 54 -3.31 7.53 -5.37
CA ARG A 54 -4.49 7.52 -6.25
C ARG A 54 -4.48 8.64 -7.30
N ASP A 55 -3.29 9.07 -7.72
CA ASP A 55 -3.05 10.04 -8.79
C ASP A 55 -2.98 9.32 -10.13
N ARG A 56 -4.12 9.26 -10.84
CA ARG A 56 -4.22 8.51 -12.09
C ARG A 56 -3.46 9.19 -13.24
N GLU A 57 -3.52 10.50 -13.33
CA GLU A 57 -2.87 11.26 -14.41
C GLU A 57 -1.34 11.13 -14.31
N GLY A 58 -0.80 11.34 -13.11
CA GLY A 58 0.63 11.12 -12.86
C GLY A 58 1.04 9.66 -13.06
N ALA A 59 0.20 8.70 -12.71
CA ALA A 59 0.48 7.29 -12.97
C ALA A 59 0.58 7.00 -14.47
N ASP A 60 -0.35 7.50 -15.28
CA ASP A 60 -0.34 7.28 -16.73
C ASP A 60 0.90 7.94 -17.37
N GLU A 61 1.23 9.19 -17.01
CA GLU A 61 2.45 9.88 -17.48
C GLU A 61 3.73 9.10 -17.16
N HIS A 62 3.88 8.66 -15.92
CA HIS A 62 5.10 7.96 -15.51
C HIS A 62 5.16 6.53 -16.03
N LEU A 63 4.03 5.89 -16.31
CA LEU A 63 3.99 4.59 -16.99
C LEU A 63 4.52 4.71 -18.42
N GLU A 64 4.04 5.68 -19.20
CA GLU A 64 4.49 5.89 -20.58
C GLU A 64 6.01 6.12 -20.64
N ASN A 65 6.51 7.01 -19.79
CA ASN A 65 7.94 7.30 -19.72
C ASN A 65 8.77 6.09 -19.24
N ALA A 66 8.28 5.33 -18.24
CA ALA A 66 8.98 4.13 -17.77
C ALA A 66 9.06 3.08 -18.87
N LEU A 67 7.97 2.85 -19.62
CA LEU A 67 7.97 1.91 -20.73
C LEU A 67 8.93 2.31 -21.85
N ALA A 68 9.04 3.61 -22.14
CA ALA A 68 9.99 4.13 -23.12
C ALA A 68 11.46 3.98 -22.67
N ALA A 69 11.71 3.94 -21.35
CA ALA A 69 13.04 3.86 -20.75
C ALA A 69 13.48 2.43 -20.38
N VAL A 70 12.68 1.39 -20.69
CA VAL A 70 13.02 -0.01 -20.39
C VAL A 70 14.32 -0.39 -21.10
N ARG A 71 15.28 -0.91 -20.33
CA ARG A 71 16.56 -1.42 -20.84
C ARG A 71 16.68 -2.92 -20.68
N GLU A 72 16.04 -3.44 -19.63
CA GLU A 72 16.11 -4.85 -19.26
C GLU A 72 14.71 -5.43 -19.06
N ILE A 73 14.51 -6.70 -19.41
CA ILE A 73 13.20 -7.36 -19.33
C ILE A 73 12.69 -7.44 -17.87
N TRP A 74 13.61 -7.57 -16.90
CA TRP A 74 13.26 -7.74 -15.48
C TRP A 74 12.82 -6.44 -14.79
N GLU A 75 13.10 -5.28 -15.39
CA GLU A 75 12.70 -3.96 -14.90
C GLU A 75 11.16 -3.86 -14.78
N PRO A 76 10.38 -3.99 -15.88
CA PRO A 76 8.91 -3.94 -15.83
C PRO A 76 8.29 -5.09 -15.04
N GLU A 77 8.89 -6.28 -15.01
CA GLU A 77 8.40 -7.39 -14.19
C GLU A 77 8.42 -7.05 -12.69
N THR A 78 9.50 -6.42 -12.23
CA THR A 78 9.66 -5.99 -10.84
C THR A 78 8.65 -4.91 -10.48
N THR A 79 8.49 -3.91 -11.35
CA THR A 79 7.53 -2.80 -11.15
C THR A 79 6.09 -3.32 -11.15
N ALA A 80 5.71 -4.20 -12.09
CA ALA A 80 4.39 -4.80 -12.13
C ALA A 80 4.07 -5.60 -10.86
N ARG A 81 5.05 -6.29 -10.28
CA ARG A 81 4.91 -6.98 -8.99
C ARG A 81 4.62 -5.99 -7.85
N ASN A 82 5.34 -4.87 -7.79
CA ASN A 82 5.11 -3.84 -6.77
C ASN A 82 3.71 -3.21 -6.90
N LEU A 83 3.28 -2.88 -8.12
CA LEU A 83 1.94 -2.34 -8.38
C LEU A 83 0.83 -3.32 -7.97
N LYS A 84 1.01 -4.62 -8.22
CA LYS A 84 0.06 -5.65 -7.77
C LYS A 84 -0.05 -5.68 -6.25
N LEU A 85 1.07 -5.53 -5.54
CA LEU A 85 1.10 -5.50 -4.08
C LEU A 85 0.37 -4.27 -3.52
N ILE A 86 0.62 -3.09 -4.09
CA ILE A 86 -0.07 -1.85 -3.73
C ILE A 86 -1.59 -2.00 -3.89
N ARG A 87 -2.04 -2.59 -5.01
CA ARG A 87 -3.48 -2.81 -5.27
C ARG A 87 -4.16 -3.73 -4.26
N ILE A 88 -3.47 -4.79 -3.81
CA ILE A 88 -4.04 -5.77 -2.87
C ILE A 88 -4.30 -5.15 -1.50
N ASP A 89 -3.41 -4.28 -1.03
CA ASP A 89 -3.57 -3.63 0.27
C ASP A 89 -4.74 -2.64 0.29
N HIS A 90 -4.86 -1.83 -0.77
CA HIS A 90 -6.01 -0.94 -0.95
C HIS A 90 -7.35 -1.68 -0.83
N HIS A 91 -7.49 -2.85 -1.44
CA HIS A 91 -8.70 -3.66 -1.36
C HIS A 91 -8.94 -4.28 0.04
N SER A 92 -7.87 -4.50 0.82
CA SER A 92 -7.99 -5.02 2.19
C SER A 92 -8.40 -3.94 3.19
N SER A 93 -8.02 -2.69 2.93
CA SER A 93 -8.42 -1.52 3.74
C SER A 93 -9.89 -1.10 3.56
N GLU A 94 -10.52 -1.48 2.44
CA GLU A 94 -11.91 -1.16 2.10
C GLU A 94 -12.95 -2.16 2.64
N LEU A 95 -12.52 -3.24 3.31
CA LEU A 95 -13.43 -4.12 4.03
C LEU A 95 -13.64 -3.60 5.46
N PRO A 96 -14.78 -2.97 5.79
CA PRO A 96 -15.09 -2.65 7.17
C PRO A 96 -15.10 -3.93 8.00
N ASN A 97 -14.57 -3.81 9.22
CA ASN A 97 -14.36 -4.86 10.21
C ASN A 97 -15.66 -5.56 10.63
N LEU A 98 -16.27 -6.33 9.74
CA LEU A 98 -17.53 -7.08 9.95
C LEU A 98 -17.36 -8.34 10.81
N LYS A 99 -16.17 -8.58 11.37
CA LYS A 99 -15.86 -9.80 12.13
C LYS A 99 -15.69 -9.63 13.64
N LEU A 100 -15.74 -8.41 14.18
CA LEU A 100 -15.53 -8.19 15.62
C LEU A 100 -16.82 -7.99 16.44
N SER A 101 -17.98 -7.76 15.82
CA SER A 101 -19.23 -7.49 16.56
C SER A 101 -20.09 -8.72 16.85
N THR A 102 -19.86 -9.88 16.24
CA THR A 102 -20.72 -11.07 16.37
C THR A 102 -20.26 -12.09 17.41
N MET A 103 -19.10 -11.90 18.07
CA MET A 103 -18.61 -12.84 19.09
C MET A 103 -18.74 -12.38 20.55
N GLN A 104 -19.27 -11.18 20.83
CA GLN A 104 -19.41 -10.68 22.21
C GLN A 104 -20.84 -10.74 22.80
N THR A 105 -21.87 -11.12 22.02
CA THR A 105 -23.26 -11.09 22.50
C THR A 105 -23.80 -12.39 23.11
N ASN A 106 -23.06 -13.50 23.07
CA ASN A 106 -23.55 -14.80 23.58
C ASN A 106 -22.83 -15.33 24.83
N SER A 107 -22.40 -14.46 25.75
CA SER A 107 -21.83 -14.90 27.04
C SER A 107 -22.54 -14.33 28.29
N SER A 108 -23.77 -13.84 28.15
CA SER A 108 -24.52 -13.30 29.28
C SER A 108 -25.95 -13.85 29.33
N LEU A 109 -26.12 -15.18 29.34
CA LEU A 109 -27.39 -15.85 29.69
C LEU A 109 -27.13 -17.32 30.06
N SER A 110 -26.42 -17.60 31.16
CA SER A 110 -26.56 -18.87 31.88
C SER A 110 -25.90 -18.81 33.26
N LYS A 111 -26.52 -18.07 34.19
CA LYS A 111 -26.42 -18.33 35.64
C LYS A 111 -27.71 -17.85 36.32
N LYS A 112 -28.76 -18.67 36.32
CA LYS A 112 -29.80 -18.59 37.35
C LYS A 112 -30.48 -19.96 37.51
N ASP A 113 -30.72 -20.29 38.78
CA ASP A 113 -31.43 -21.46 39.33
C ASP A 113 -30.76 -22.84 39.29
N ARG A 114 -29.96 -23.07 40.35
CA ARG A 114 -30.04 -24.32 41.10
C ARG A 114 -30.17 -23.99 42.59
N THR A 115 -31.40 -24.01 43.10
CA THR A 115 -31.68 -24.20 44.53
C THR A 115 -31.91 -25.68 44.80
N PRO A 116 -31.36 -26.26 45.89
CA PRO A 116 -31.57 -27.67 46.22
C PRO A 116 -32.92 -27.85 46.92
N ARG A 117 -33.67 -28.90 46.56
CA ARG A 117 -34.79 -29.38 47.39
C ARG A 117 -34.27 -30.42 48.38
N ILE A 118 -34.69 -30.23 49.62
CA ILE A 118 -34.53 -31.10 50.80
C ILE A 118 -35.22 -32.44 50.56
#